data_AF-A0A962WBM9-F1
#
_entry.id   AF-A0A962WBM9-F1
#
_cell.length_a   1.000
_cell.length_b   1.000
_cell.length_c   1.000
_cell.angle_alpha   90.00
_cell.angle_beta   90.00
_cell.angle_gamma   90.00
#
_symmetry.space_group_name_H-M   'P 1'
#
loop_
_entity.id
_entity.type
_entity.pdbx_description
1 polymer ?
#
loop_
_entity_poly.entity_id
_entity_poly.type
_entity_poly.pdbx_seq_one_letter_code
_entity_poly.pdbx_strand_id
1 'polypeptide(L)'
;MKKLLSSLILIAAILWVAYPYAQIYRLDQALQANDKATLAALIDIATVKEDQRTRIEQRANSAIGQGDDPISSMLRAGAKRLGESAVDTVVDVDWVRGQLAGAEARKGQFPPLVGRIDYAFFDNWNRFMVRVGELGRNPLHFRLGFADWQWRVVAIYPG
;
A
#
# COMPACT_ATOMS: atom_id res chain seq x y z
N MET A 1 40.30 -0.80 -13.62
CA MET A 1 39.52 -0.25 -12.48
C MET A 1 38.22 0.43 -12.92
N LYS A 2 38.23 1.43 -13.81
CA LYS A 2 36.99 2.13 -14.26
C LYS A 2 35.89 1.20 -14.80
N LYS A 3 36.26 0.21 -15.62
CA LYS A 3 35.32 -0.81 -16.17
C LYS A 3 34.70 -1.71 -15.09
N LEU A 4 35.46 -2.05 -14.05
CA LEU A 4 34.95 -2.86 -12.94
C LEU A 4 33.98 -2.04 -12.08
N LEU A 5 34.32 -0.78 -11.82
CA LEU A 5 33.46 0.13 -11.07
C LEU A 5 32.15 0.40 -11.82
N SER A 6 32.19 0.64 -13.14
CA SER A 6 30.99 0.83 -13.94
C SER A 6 30.10 -0.42 -13.96
N SER A 7 30.69 -1.61 -14.07
CA SER A 7 29.92 -2.86 -14.03
C SER A 7 29.27 -3.08 -12.66
N LEU A 8 29.97 -2.77 -11.55
CA LEU A 8 29.41 -2.89 -10.20
C LEU A 8 28.22 -1.94 -9.99
N ILE A 9 28.32 -0.69 -10.48
CA ILE A 9 27.21 0.27 -10.40
C ILE A 9 26.02 -0.21 -11.21
N LEU A 10 26.24 -0.75 -12.41
CA LEU A 10 25.17 -1.29 -13.24
C LEU A 10 24.47 -2.47 -12.55
N ILE A 11 25.23 -3.40 -11.97
CA ILE A 11 24.69 -4.52 -11.21
C ILE A 11 23.88 -4.02 -10.01
N ALA A 12 24.41 -3.06 -9.25
CA ALA A 12 23.71 -2.47 -8.11
C ALA A 12 22.39 -1.81 -8.53
N ALA A 13 22.38 -1.10 -9.66
CA ALA A 13 21.17 -0.49 -10.22
C ALA A 13 20.13 -1.56 -10.62
N ILE A 14 20.55 -2.63 -11.28
CA ILE A 14 19.67 -3.75 -11.67
C ILE A 14 19.08 -4.40 -10.40
N LEU A 15 19.92 -4.70 -9.41
CA LEU A 15 19.47 -5.29 -8.14
C LEU A 15 18.47 -4.38 -7.43
N TRP A 16 18.72 -3.07 -7.43
CA TRP A 16 17.83 -2.09 -6.83
C TRP A 16 16.46 -2.02 -7.54
N VAL A 17 16.45 -2.05 -8.88
CA VAL A 17 15.20 -2.10 -9.67
C VAL A 17 14.45 -3.42 -9.46
N ALA A 18 15.16 -4.54 -9.33
CA ALA A 18 14.58 -5.87 -9.11
C ALA A 18 14.05 -6.07 -7.68
N TYR A 19 14.59 -5.35 -6.69
CA TYR A 19 14.27 -5.54 -5.28
C TYR A 19 12.77 -5.40 -4.92
N PRO A 20 12.03 -4.37 -5.35
CA PRO A 20 10.59 -4.29 -5.04
C PRO A 20 9.80 -5.45 -5.64
N TYR A 21 10.17 -5.96 -6.81
CA TYR A 21 9.54 -7.15 -7.39
C TYR A 21 9.77 -8.39 -6.53
N ALA A 22 10.99 -8.60 -6.05
CA ALA A 22 11.29 -9.69 -5.12
C ALA A 22 10.44 -9.58 -3.83
N GLN A 23 10.17 -8.36 -3.36
CA GLN A 23 9.33 -8.13 -2.19
C GLN A 23 7.84 -8.40 -2.45
N ILE A 24 7.35 -8.15 -3.67
CA ILE A 24 6.00 -8.56 -4.10
C ILE A 24 5.87 -10.08 -4.10
N TYR A 25 6.88 -10.81 -4.60
CA TYR A 25 6.87 -12.27 -4.56
C TYR A 25 6.86 -12.81 -3.12
N ARG A 26 7.65 -12.22 -2.22
CA ARG A 26 7.64 -12.59 -0.79
C ARG A 26 6.30 -12.28 -0.13
N LEU A 27 5.70 -11.15 -0.47
CA LEU A 27 4.37 -10.77 0.00
C LEU A 27 3.32 -11.80 -0.46
N ASP A 28 3.35 -12.18 -1.74
CA ASP A 28 2.45 -13.20 -2.30
C ASP A 28 2.58 -14.55 -1.59
N GLN A 29 3.81 -15.02 -1.37
CA GLN A 29 4.06 -16.26 -0.63
C GLN A 29 3.55 -16.17 0.82
N ALA A 30 3.80 -15.06 1.52
CA ALA A 30 3.34 -14.88 2.89
C ALA A 30 1.81 -14.82 2.99
N LEU A 31 1.14 -14.21 2.00
CA LEU A 31 -0.31 -14.18 1.91
C LEU A 31 -0.89 -15.59 1.70
N GLN A 32 -0.31 -16.36 0.76
CA GLN A 32 -0.72 -17.74 0.47
C GLN A 32 -0.49 -18.69 1.66
N ALA A 33 0.66 -18.56 2.32
CA ALA A 33 1.03 -19.37 3.49
C ALA A 33 0.30 -18.97 4.78
N ASN A 34 -0.48 -17.88 4.77
CA ASN A 34 -1.04 -17.29 5.98
C ASN A 34 0.02 -16.94 7.04
N ASP A 35 1.22 -16.58 6.60
CA ASP A 35 2.35 -16.28 7.49
C ASP A 35 2.25 -14.84 8.01
N LYS A 36 1.55 -14.69 9.14
CA LYS A 36 1.34 -13.38 9.79
C LYS A 36 2.64 -12.71 10.22
N ALA A 37 3.67 -13.47 10.60
CA ALA A 37 4.93 -12.91 11.05
C ALA A 37 5.68 -12.25 9.88
N THR A 38 5.74 -12.94 8.74
CA THR A 38 6.33 -12.36 7.53
C THR A 38 5.49 -11.19 7.01
N LEU A 39 4.16 -11.29 7.05
CA LEU A 39 3.28 -10.17 6.66
C LEU A 39 3.52 -8.91 7.51
N ALA A 40 3.64 -9.07 8.83
CA ALA A 40 3.93 -7.95 9.74
C ALA A 40 5.29 -7.28 9.45
N ALA A 41 6.27 -8.03 8.93
CA ALA A 41 7.57 -7.49 8.52
C ALA A 41 7.54 -6.80 7.14
N LEU A 42 6.64 -7.23 6.25
CA LEU A 42 6.48 -6.70 4.90
C LEU A 42 5.49 -5.53 4.81
N ILE A 43 4.71 -5.28 5.87
CA ILE A 43 3.68 -4.24 5.91
C ILE A 43 4.02 -3.25 7.02
N ASP A 44 4.21 -2.00 6.65
CA ASP A 44 4.39 -0.91 7.60
C ASP A 44 3.01 -0.40 8.02
N ILE A 45 2.40 -1.04 9.03
CA ILE A 45 1.05 -0.70 9.49
C ILE A 45 0.95 0.73 9.99
N ALA A 46 2.00 1.25 10.64
CA ALA A 46 2.00 2.63 11.12
C ALA A 46 1.85 3.61 9.94
N THR A 47 2.61 3.39 8.87
CA THR A 47 2.54 4.23 7.66
C THR A 47 1.24 4.02 6.89
N VAL A 48 0.73 2.79 6.81
CA VAL A 48 -0.58 2.51 6.19
C VAL A 48 -1.70 3.25 6.93
N LYS A 49 -1.71 3.21 8.27
CA LYS A 49 -2.67 3.97 9.09
C LYS A 49 -2.59 5.46 8.80
N GLU A 50 -1.39 6.01 8.75
CA GLU A 50 -1.19 7.44 8.51
C GLU A 50 -1.65 7.88 7.12
N ASP A 51 -1.38 7.08 6.08
CA ASP A 51 -1.91 7.32 4.74
C ASP A 51 -3.45 7.27 4.73
N GLN A 52 -4.07 6.33 5.45
CA GLN A 52 -5.54 6.28 5.57
C GLN A 52 -6.12 7.48 6.32
N ARG A 53 -5.50 7.94 7.42
CA ARG A 53 -5.95 9.15 8.14
C ARG A 53 -5.92 10.37 7.23
N THR A 54 -4.79 10.59 6.56
CA THR A 54 -4.61 11.69 5.61
C THR A 54 -5.69 11.68 4.53
N ARG A 55 -6.08 10.50 4.04
CA ARG A 55 -7.14 10.36 3.03
C ARG A 55 -8.53 10.67 3.56
N ILE A 56 -8.85 10.22 4.77
CA ILE A 56 -10.13 10.55 5.39
C ILE A 56 -10.24 12.05 5.59
N GLU A 57 -9.17 12.70 6.04
CA GLU A 57 -9.12 14.16 6.15
C GLU A 57 -9.33 14.85 4.80
N GLN A 58 -8.62 14.44 3.75
CA GLN A 58 -8.78 15.00 2.41
C GLN A 58 -10.20 14.82 1.86
N ARG A 59 -10.82 13.66 2.10
CA ARG A 59 -12.22 13.39 1.71
C ARG A 59 -13.20 14.25 2.50
N ALA A 60 -13.04 14.37 3.81
CA ALA A 60 -13.86 15.24 4.64
C ALA A 60 -13.75 16.71 4.20
N ASN A 61 -12.54 17.16 3.90
CA ASN A 61 -12.26 18.51 3.40
C ASN A 61 -12.93 18.77 2.03
N SER A 62 -12.91 17.77 1.15
CA SER A 62 -13.49 17.89 -0.19
C SER A 62 -15.01 17.83 -0.19
N ALA A 63 -15.62 17.00 0.67
CA ALA A 63 -17.07 16.80 0.73
C ALA A 63 -17.82 17.95 1.41
N ILE A 64 -17.22 18.58 2.43
CA ILE A 64 -17.85 19.64 3.23
C ILE A 64 -17.68 21.02 2.57
N GLY A 65 -16.91 21.11 1.48
CA GLY A 65 -16.59 22.37 0.79
C GLY A 65 -15.57 23.22 1.56
N GLN A 66 -14.95 24.20 0.89
CA GLN A 66 -13.93 25.10 1.47
C GLN A 66 -14.54 26.29 2.25
N GLY A 67 -15.85 26.30 2.52
CA GLY A 67 -16.47 27.38 3.27
C GLY A 67 -16.00 27.35 4.74
N ASP A 68 -15.50 28.49 5.23
CA ASP A 68 -15.01 28.68 6.61
C ASP A 68 -16.13 28.94 7.62
N ASP A 69 -17.33 28.43 7.37
CA ASP A 69 -18.44 28.59 8.30
C ASP A 69 -18.22 27.77 9.58
N PRO A 70 -18.70 28.24 10.75
CA PRO A 70 -18.55 27.51 12.01
C PRO A 70 -19.15 26.09 11.99
N ILE A 71 -20.16 25.86 11.17
CA ILE A 71 -20.83 24.56 11.03
C ILE A 71 -19.98 23.58 10.21
N SER A 72 -19.39 24.03 9.09
CA SER A 72 -18.53 23.19 8.24
C SER A 72 -17.25 22.78 8.97
N SER A 73 -16.66 23.69 9.74
CA SER A 73 -15.49 23.41 10.58
C SER A 73 -15.79 22.40 11.70
N MET A 74 -16.95 22.51 12.36
CA MET A 74 -17.40 21.54 13.36
C MET A 74 -17.63 20.15 12.74
N LEU A 75 -18.32 20.06 11.60
CA LEU A 75 -18.56 18.81 10.89
C LEU A 75 -17.25 18.15 10.44
N ARG A 76 -16.29 18.93 9.94
CA ARG A 76 -14.96 18.46 9.54
C ARG A 76 -14.17 17.91 10.72
N ALA A 77 -14.19 18.60 11.86
CA ALA A 77 -13.52 18.13 13.08
C ALA A 77 -14.14 16.83 13.63
N GLY A 78 -15.47 16.73 13.59
CA GLY A 78 -16.19 15.51 13.97
C GLY A 78 -15.87 14.33 13.06
N ALA A 79 -15.95 14.53 11.74
CA ALA A 79 -15.60 13.51 10.74
C ALA A 79 -14.14 13.05 10.86
N LYS A 80 -13.21 13.99 11.07
CA LYS A 80 -11.79 13.70 11.30
C LYS A 80 -11.59 12.80 12.51
N ARG A 81 -12.10 13.17 13.70
CA ARG A 81 -11.95 12.37 14.93
C ARG A 81 -12.52 10.96 14.80
N LEU A 82 -13.72 10.83 14.22
CA LEU A 82 -14.35 9.52 14.01
C LEU A 82 -13.54 8.67 13.03
N GLY A 83 -13.03 9.29 11.96
CA GLY A 83 -12.17 8.65 10.97
C GLY A 83 -10.84 8.15 11.55
N GLU A 84 -10.14 8.99 12.32
CA GLU A 84 -8.88 8.62 12.98
C GLU A 84 -9.06 7.44 13.94
N SER A 85 -10.11 7.48 14.78
CA SER A 85 -10.41 6.40 15.73
C SER A 85 -10.77 5.09 15.03
N ALA A 86 -11.46 5.15 13.89
CA ALA A 86 -11.80 3.98 13.10
C ALA A 86 -10.55 3.37 12.45
N VAL A 87 -9.66 4.19 11.89
CA VAL A 87 -8.38 3.73 11.31
C VAL A 87 -7.56 2.98 12.34
N ASP A 88 -7.47 3.48 13.57
CA ASP A 88 -6.65 2.84 14.59
C ASP A 88 -7.13 1.46 15.02
N THR A 89 -8.44 1.24 14.94
CA THR A 89 -9.09 -0.01 15.35
C THR A 89 -9.18 -1.02 14.21
N VAL A 90 -9.37 -0.55 12.98
CA VAL A 90 -9.70 -1.39 11.82
C VAL A 90 -8.47 -1.71 10.96
N VAL A 91 -7.51 -0.78 10.85
CA VAL A 91 -6.37 -0.95 9.94
C VAL A 91 -5.26 -1.72 10.66
N ASP A 92 -5.24 -3.03 10.43
CA ASP A 92 -4.22 -3.95 10.89
C ASP A 92 -3.68 -4.85 9.75
N VAL A 93 -2.81 -5.80 10.09
CA VAL A 93 -2.22 -6.74 9.12
C VAL A 93 -3.28 -7.61 8.45
N ASP A 94 -4.31 -8.03 9.19
CA ASP A 94 -5.37 -8.90 8.68
C ASP A 94 -6.30 -8.13 7.73
N TRP A 95 -6.57 -6.85 8.01
CA TRP A 95 -7.27 -5.94 7.12
C TRP A 95 -6.48 -5.75 5.81
N VAL A 96 -5.18 -5.45 5.88
CA VAL A 96 -4.30 -5.31 4.69
C VAL A 96 -4.32 -6.58 3.86
N ARG A 97 -4.13 -7.73 4.51
CA ARG A 97 -4.21 -9.05 3.87
C ARG A 97 -5.55 -9.23 3.17
N GLY A 98 -6.66 -8.90 3.83
CA GLY A 98 -8.00 -8.97 3.26
C GLY A 98 -8.18 -8.09 2.01
N GLN A 99 -7.61 -6.89 2.01
CA GLN A 99 -7.61 -6.02 0.83
C GLN A 99 -6.82 -6.64 -0.33
N LEU A 100 -5.59 -7.11 -0.07
CA LEU A 100 -4.72 -7.71 -1.09
C LEU A 100 -5.30 -9.01 -1.67
N ALA A 101 -6.01 -9.78 -0.85
CA ALA A 101 -6.73 -10.98 -1.27
C ALA A 101 -7.87 -10.67 -2.25
N GLY A 102 -8.49 -9.50 -2.11
CA GLY A 102 -9.62 -9.06 -2.92
C GLY A 102 -10.91 -9.83 -2.62
N ALA A 103 -11.91 -9.68 -3.48
CA ALA A 103 -13.23 -10.29 -3.31
C ALA A 103 -13.22 -11.82 -3.33
N GLU A 104 -12.23 -12.43 -4.00
CA GLU A 104 -12.04 -13.89 -4.11
C GLU A 104 -11.80 -14.53 -2.74
N ALA A 105 -11.15 -13.81 -1.82
CA ALA A 105 -10.94 -14.23 -0.43
C ALA A 105 -12.24 -14.56 0.30
N ARG A 106 -13.32 -13.82 -0.02
CA ARG A 106 -14.64 -14.03 0.58
C ARG A 106 -15.29 -15.33 0.13
N LYS A 107 -14.80 -15.91 -0.98
CA LYS A 107 -15.21 -17.23 -1.49
C LYS A 107 -14.32 -18.37 -0.96
N GLY A 108 -13.45 -18.09 0.02
CA GLY A 108 -12.52 -19.07 0.59
C GLY A 108 -11.31 -19.37 -0.30
N GLN A 109 -11.11 -18.64 -1.39
CA GLN A 109 -9.96 -18.80 -2.28
C GLN A 109 -9.01 -17.61 -2.12
N PHE A 110 -7.71 -17.90 -2.01
CA PHE A 110 -6.67 -16.88 -1.94
C PHE A 110 -5.81 -16.95 -3.21
N PRO A 111 -6.26 -16.36 -4.34
CA PRO A 111 -5.51 -16.44 -5.58
C PRO A 111 -4.16 -15.71 -5.43
N PRO A 112 -3.09 -16.22 -6.07
CA PRO A 112 -1.79 -15.58 -6.06
C PRO A 112 -1.89 -14.10 -6.45
N LEU A 113 -1.30 -13.24 -5.63
CA LEU A 113 -1.25 -11.81 -5.85
C LEU A 113 -0.54 -11.49 -7.16
N VAL A 114 0.61 -12.12 -7.41
CA VAL A 114 1.44 -11.86 -8.60
C VAL A 114 0.67 -12.12 -9.88
N GLY A 115 -0.13 -13.18 -9.93
CA GLY A 115 -0.94 -13.52 -11.10
C GLY A 115 -2.07 -12.53 -11.41
N ARG A 116 -2.35 -11.58 -10.50
CA ARG A 116 -3.39 -10.56 -10.64
C ARG A 116 -2.84 -9.15 -10.83
N ILE A 117 -1.51 -8.98 -10.88
CA ILE A 117 -0.88 -7.68 -11.08
C ILE A 117 -0.96 -7.32 -12.56
N ASP A 118 -1.70 -6.26 -12.87
CA ASP A 118 -1.80 -5.71 -14.23
C ASP A 118 -0.81 -4.57 -14.48
N TYR A 119 -0.28 -3.96 -13.41
CA TYR A 119 0.73 -2.90 -13.52
C TYR A 119 1.58 -2.83 -12.27
N ALA A 120 2.90 -2.66 -12.44
CA ALA A 120 3.85 -2.52 -11.36
C ALA A 120 5.02 -1.65 -11.85
N PHE A 121 5.21 -0.46 -11.27
CA PHE A 121 6.29 0.44 -11.67
C PHE A 121 6.68 1.44 -10.58
N PHE A 122 7.85 2.06 -10.73
CA PHE A 122 8.31 3.12 -9.85
C PHE A 122 7.56 4.43 -10.13
N ASP A 123 6.96 5.01 -9.08
CA ASP A 123 6.45 6.39 -9.11
C ASP A 123 7.56 7.39 -8.73
N ASN A 124 8.49 6.96 -7.89
CA ASN A 124 9.67 7.70 -7.45
C ASN A 124 10.76 6.71 -7.01
N TRP A 125 11.99 7.16 -6.77
CA TRP A 125 13.08 6.26 -6.40
C TRP A 125 12.74 5.39 -5.17
N ASN A 126 12.08 5.94 -4.16
CA ASN A 126 11.68 5.20 -2.96
C ASN A 126 10.21 4.74 -2.95
N ARG A 127 9.51 4.78 -4.09
CA ARG A 127 8.08 4.44 -4.17
C ARG A 127 7.79 3.58 -5.38
N PHE A 128 7.15 2.45 -5.14
CA PHE A 128 6.79 1.50 -6.18
C PHE A 128 5.28 1.23 -6.12
N MET A 129 4.57 1.57 -7.18
CA MET A 129 3.13 1.42 -7.30
C MET A 129 2.80 0.06 -7.92
N VAL A 130 1.80 -0.61 -7.36
CA VAL A 130 1.27 -1.86 -7.87
C VAL A 130 -0.24 -1.73 -8.03
N ARG A 131 -0.75 -2.15 -9.18
CA ARG A 131 -2.18 -2.27 -9.48
C ARG A 131 -2.53 -3.72 -9.71
N VAL A 132 -3.56 -4.16 -9.01
CA VAL A 132 -4.11 -5.51 -9.05
C VAL A 132 -5.51 -5.41 -9.65
N GLY A 133 -5.72 -6.07 -10.78
CA GLY A 133 -6.96 -6.00 -11.55
C GLY A 133 -6.98 -4.91 -12.62
N GLU A 134 -7.93 -5.09 -13.54
CA GLU A 134 -8.01 -4.32 -14.77
C GLU A 134 -8.41 -2.86 -14.53
N LEU A 135 -7.82 -1.97 -15.32
CA LEU A 135 -8.20 -0.55 -15.32
C LEU A 135 -9.69 -0.41 -15.69
N GLY A 136 -10.44 0.39 -14.93
CA GLY A 136 -11.88 0.58 -15.14
C GLY A 136 -12.77 -0.49 -14.50
N ARG A 137 -12.22 -1.57 -13.94
CA ARG A 137 -12.95 -2.58 -13.15
C ARG A 137 -12.68 -2.49 -11.66
N ASN A 138 -12.56 -1.26 -11.16
CA ASN A 138 -12.31 -0.97 -9.76
C ASN A 138 -11.05 -1.67 -9.17
N PRO A 139 -9.87 -1.46 -9.78
CA PRO A 139 -8.67 -2.18 -9.40
C PRO A 139 -8.13 -1.72 -8.04
N LEU A 140 -7.59 -2.69 -7.28
CA LEU A 140 -6.87 -2.41 -6.05
C LEU A 140 -5.51 -1.82 -6.41
N HIS A 141 -5.14 -0.72 -5.79
CA HIS A 141 -3.77 -0.22 -5.85
C HIS A 141 -3.12 -0.34 -4.49
N PHE A 142 -1.85 -0.71 -4.45
CA PHE A 142 -1.06 -0.61 -3.24
C PHE A 142 0.33 -0.10 -3.58
N ARG A 143 1.00 0.49 -2.59
CA ARG A 143 2.31 1.09 -2.77
C ARG A 143 3.32 0.45 -1.83
N LEU A 144 4.49 0.14 -2.37
CA LEU A 144 5.68 -0.14 -1.58
C LEU A 144 6.49 1.15 -1.37
N GLY A 145 6.94 1.36 -0.15
CA GLY A 145 7.88 2.42 0.23
C GLY A 145 9.21 1.82 0.63
N PHE A 146 10.32 2.42 0.17
CA PHE A 146 11.65 2.05 0.60
C PHE A 146 12.07 2.88 1.82
N ALA A 147 12.18 2.22 2.97
CA ALA A 147 12.67 2.78 4.23
C ALA A 147 13.43 1.69 5.00
N ASP A 148 14.43 2.08 5.80
CA ASP A 148 15.23 1.13 6.59
C ASP A 148 15.81 -0.04 5.77
N TRP A 149 16.25 0.23 4.54
CA TRP A 149 16.78 -0.77 3.59
C TRP A 149 15.78 -1.86 3.16
N GLN A 150 14.48 -1.64 3.37
CA GLN A 150 13.43 -2.58 3.02
C GLN A 150 12.31 -1.89 2.24
N TRP A 151 11.77 -2.61 1.26
CA TRP A 151 10.49 -2.23 0.67
C TRP A 151 9.38 -2.85 1.51
N ARG A 152 8.47 -2.01 1.99
CA ARG A 152 7.28 -2.45 2.73
C ARG A 152 6.03 -1.86 2.12
N VAL A 153 4.90 -2.53 2.26
CA VAL A 153 3.59 -1.95 1.94
C VAL A 153 3.35 -0.78 2.88
N VAL A 154 3.21 0.42 2.32
CA VAL A 154 3.01 1.67 3.06
C VAL A 154 1.65 2.30 2.79
N ALA A 155 0.94 1.85 1.76
CA ALA A 155 -0.39 2.36 1.44
C ALA A 155 -1.21 1.37 0.62
N ILE A 156 -2.52 1.42 0.80
CA ILE A 156 -3.50 0.59 0.08
C ILE A 156 -4.70 1.44 -0.30
N TYR A 157 -5.12 1.30 -1.55
CA TYR A 157 -6.20 2.04 -2.18
C TYR A 157 -7.19 1.01 -2.72
N PRO A 158 -8.20 0.65 -1.92
CA PRO A 158 -9.30 -0.14 -2.45
C PRO A 158 -9.94 0.65 -3.59
N GLY A 159 -10.19 -0.04 -4.71
CA GLY A 159 -11.23 0.39 -5.63
C GLY A 159 -12.57 0.28 -4.93
#